data_AF-A0A518MQB7-F1
#
_entry.id   AF-A0A518MQB7-F1
#
_cell.length_a   1.000
_cell.length_b   1.000
_cell.length_c   1.000
_cell.angle_alpha   90.00
_cell.angle_beta   90.00
_cell.angle_gamma   90.00
#
_symmetry.space_group_name_H-M   'P 1'
#
loop_
_entity.id
_entity.type
_entity.pdbx_description
1 polymer ?
#
loop_
_entity_poly.entity_id
_entity_poly.type
_entity_poly.pdbx_seq_one_letter_code
_entity_poly.pdbx_strand_id
1 'polypeptide(L)'
;MKTKNSIQKHSIIAGFFVCLFFPLLIFSDSYFIFQCIQICNFGMFWNPIFWGILFPIFIVFLFWNTATKISPSLNQIHYLKACSQFSFGVSSKIIIALLAIYVIGLFVNGISSVFNSPIPYQILFSLLMILFLSFILMILTFISSLIIVKASQNSQSLNQTK
;
A
#
# COMPACT_ATOMS: atom_id res chain seq x y z
N MET A 1 -17.20 15.35 -18.52
CA MET A 1 -17.27 14.77 -17.14
C MET A 1 -16.98 13.27 -17.05
N LYS A 2 -17.08 12.45 -18.11
CA LYS A 2 -16.87 10.98 -18.06
C LYS A 2 -15.41 10.51 -17.86
N THR A 3 -14.43 11.37 -18.12
CA THR A 3 -12.99 11.02 -18.12
C THR A 3 -12.34 10.97 -16.74
N LYS A 4 -12.84 11.72 -15.74
CA LYS A 4 -12.33 11.66 -14.35
C LYS A 4 -12.54 10.28 -13.72
N ASN A 5 -13.62 9.58 -14.09
CA ASN A 5 -13.98 8.30 -13.49
C ASN A 5 -13.18 7.10 -14.02
N SER A 6 -12.53 7.18 -15.19
CA SER A 6 -11.87 6.00 -15.76
C SER A 6 -10.61 5.64 -14.98
N ILE A 7 -9.66 6.57 -14.78
CA ILE A 7 -8.42 6.30 -14.04
C ILE A 7 -8.71 5.88 -12.60
N GLN A 8 -9.65 6.57 -11.97
CA GLN A 8 -10.11 6.30 -10.60
C GLN A 8 -10.64 4.86 -10.45
N LYS A 9 -11.48 4.40 -11.38
CA LYS A 9 -12.01 3.02 -11.39
C LYS A 9 -10.89 1.99 -11.57
N HIS A 10 -9.98 2.20 -12.53
CA HIS A 10 -8.85 1.30 -12.74
C HIS A 10 -7.92 1.24 -11.52
N SER A 11 -7.71 2.37 -10.84
CA SER A 11 -6.91 2.42 -9.61
C SER A 11 -7.52 1.67 -8.44
N ILE A 12 -8.85 1.71 -8.25
CA ILE A 12 -9.51 0.88 -7.22
C ILE A 12 -9.29 -0.60 -7.52
N ILE A 13 -9.57 -1.03 -8.77
CA ILE A 13 -9.47 -2.44 -9.17
C ILE A 13 -8.04 -2.95 -8.98
N ALA A 14 -7.06 -2.18 -9.44
CA ALA A 14 -5.65 -2.52 -9.26
C ALA A 14 -5.25 -2.52 -7.77
N GLY A 15 -5.75 -1.57 -6.97
CA GLY A 15 -5.54 -1.55 -5.52
C GLY A 15 -6.05 -2.83 -4.86
N PHE A 16 -7.25 -3.28 -5.21
CA PHE A 16 -7.78 -4.56 -4.69
C PHE A 16 -6.94 -5.74 -5.11
N PHE A 17 -6.50 -5.79 -6.38
CA PHE A 17 -5.65 -6.88 -6.87
C PHE A 17 -4.29 -6.92 -6.15
N VAL A 18 -3.67 -5.76 -5.96
CA VAL A 18 -2.45 -5.62 -5.17
C VAL A 18 -2.67 -6.02 -3.72
N CYS A 19 -3.86 -5.82 -3.13
CA CYS A 19 -4.06 -6.14 -1.73
C CYS A 19 -4.64 -7.53 -1.48
N LEU A 20 -5.08 -8.25 -2.52
CA LEU A 20 -5.81 -9.51 -2.38
C LEU A 20 -4.98 -10.59 -1.69
N PHE A 21 -3.64 -10.50 -1.76
CA PHE A 21 -2.76 -11.44 -1.08
C PHE A 21 -2.76 -11.27 0.44
N PHE A 22 -3.07 -10.08 1.00
CA PHE A 22 -3.06 -9.89 2.45
C PHE A 22 -4.15 -10.72 3.16
N PRO A 23 -5.45 -10.63 2.79
CA PRO A 23 -6.46 -11.52 3.36
C PRO A 23 -6.11 -13.00 3.16
N LEU A 24 -5.64 -13.39 1.97
CA LEU A 24 -5.30 -14.79 1.67
C LEU A 24 -4.15 -15.31 2.54
N LEU A 25 -3.10 -14.52 2.75
CA LEU A 25 -1.95 -14.91 3.56
C LEU A 25 -2.24 -14.85 5.07
N ILE A 26 -3.22 -14.05 5.48
CA ILE A 26 -3.61 -13.90 6.90
C ILE A 26 -4.62 -14.94 7.36
N PHE A 27 -5.43 -15.48 6.46
CA PHE A 27 -6.31 -16.61 6.80
C PHE A 27 -5.71 -17.98 6.46
N SER A 28 -4.48 -18.02 5.96
CA SER A 28 -3.69 -19.25 5.85
C SER A 28 -2.74 -19.39 7.03
N ASP A 29 -2.34 -20.61 7.36
CA ASP A 29 -1.27 -20.94 8.33
C ASP A 29 0.12 -20.52 7.79
N SER A 30 0.22 -19.30 7.27
CA SER A 30 1.44 -18.77 6.69
C SER A 30 2.22 -17.98 7.75
N TYR A 31 3.55 -18.00 7.62
CA TYR A 31 4.42 -17.20 8.47
C TYR A 31 4.18 -15.67 8.35
N PHE A 32 3.41 -15.23 7.35
CA PHE A 32 3.10 -13.84 7.05
C PHE A 32 2.53 -13.08 8.25
N ILE A 33 1.59 -13.69 8.98
CA ILE A 33 1.01 -13.08 10.18
C ILE A 33 2.08 -12.85 11.24
N PHE A 34 2.97 -13.82 11.47
CA PHE A 34 4.06 -13.66 12.44
C PHE A 34 4.97 -12.50 12.09
N GLN A 35 5.19 -12.25 10.80
CA GLN A 35 6.00 -11.13 10.33
C GLN A 35 5.27 -9.78 10.47
N CYS A 36 3.97 -9.71 10.17
CA CYS A 36 3.15 -8.52 10.41
C CYS A 36 3.06 -8.16 11.90
N ILE A 37 2.98 -9.16 12.78
CA ILE A 37 2.96 -8.99 14.24
C ILE A 37 4.27 -8.35 14.75
N GLN A 38 5.41 -8.60 14.10
CA GLN A 38 6.66 -7.91 14.46
C GLN A 38 6.58 -6.41 14.19
N ILE A 39 5.82 -5.97 13.19
CA ILE A 39 5.62 -4.54 12.90
C ILE A 39 4.70 -3.93 13.96
N CYS A 40 3.55 -4.54 14.22
CA CYS A 40 2.71 -4.14 15.34
C CYS A 40 1.80 -5.31 15.74
N ASN A 41 1.86 -5.64 17.02
CA ASN A 41 0.95 -6.60 17.63
C ASN A 41 -0.28 -5.86 18.17
N PHE A 42 -1.42 -6.04 17.50
CA PHE A 42 -2.73 -5.56 17.94
C PHE A 42 -3.46 -6.57 18.85
N GLY A 43 -2.86 -7.72 19.11
CA GLY A 43 -3.46 -8.84 19.83
C GLY A 43 -4.14 -9.86 18.91
N MET A 44 -4.39 -11.05 19.45
CA MET A 44 -4.86 -12.22 18.68
C MET A 44 -6.13 -11.94 17.87
N PHE A 45 -7.06 -11.16 18.42
CA PHE A 45 -8.32 -10.83 17.75
C PHE A 45 -8.17 -9.74 16.67
N TRP A 46 -7.40 -8.68 16.97
CA TRP A 46 -7.30 -7.51 16.08
C TRP A 46 -6.25 -7.68 14.98
N ASN A 47 -5.25 -8.55 15.13
CA ASN A 47 -4.21 -8.77 14.12
C ASN A 47 -4.79 -9.20 12.76
N PRO A 48 -5.65 -10.22 12.66
CA PRO A 48 -6.24 -10.61 11.38
C PRO A 48 -7.12 -9.52 10.77
N ILE A 49 -7.87 -8.80 11.61
CA ILE A 49 -8.74 -7.72 11.18
C ILE A 49 -7.92 -6.56 10.61
N PHE A 50 -6.87 -6.13 11.32
CA PHE A 50 -6.07 -5.01 10.90
C PHE A 50 -5.29 -5.32 9.63
N TRP A 51 -4.47 -6.38 9.67
CA TRP A 51 -3.57 -6.70 8.57
C TRP A 51 -4.32 -7.29 7.36
N GLY A 52 -5.45 -7.97 7.58
CA GLY A 52 -6.20 -8.67 6.54
C GLY A 52 -7.33 -7.85 5.93
N ILE A 53 -7.83 -6.81 6.61
CA ILE A 53 -8.96 -6.01 6.13
C ILE A 53 -8.60 -4.52 6.11
N LEU A 54 -8.25 -3.94 7.27
CA LEU A 54 -8.05 -2.48 7.36
C LEU A 54 -6.86 -2.00 6.53
N PHE A 55 -5.74 -2.71 6.58
CA PHE A 55 -4.54 -2.35 5.84
C PHE A 55 -4.73 -2.46 4.31
N PRO A 56 -5.34 -3.54 3.77
CA PRO A 56 -5.80 -3.60 2.37
C PRO A 56 -6.70 -2.43 1.96
N ILE A 57 -7.73 -2.10 2.77
CA ILE A 57 -8.64 -0.99 2.48
C ILE A 57 -7.88 0.33 2.43
N PHE A 58 -6.92 0.53 3.35
CA PHE A 58 -6.07 1.71 3.36
C PHE A 58 -5.24 1.83 2.06
N ILE A 59 -4.65 0.74 1.56
CA ILE A 59 -3.91 0.76 0.30
C ILE A 59 -4.84 1.10 -0.88
N VAL A 60 -6.03 0.51 -0.97
CA VAL A 60 -7.02 0.83 -2.01
C VAL A 60 -7.37 2.32 -1.98
N PHE A 61 -7.55 2.89 -0.78
CA PHE A 61 -7.79 4.31 -0.60
C PHE A 61 -6.60 5.16 -1.09
N LEU A 62 -5.36 4.74 -0.82
CA LEU A 62 -4.16 5.43 -1.32
C LEU A 62 -4.08 5.43 -2.86
N PHE A 63 -4.41 4.30 -3.49
CA PHE A 63 -4.49 4.18 -4.95
C PHE A 63 -5.51 5.17 -5.52
N TRP A 64 -6.73 5.17 -4.98
CA TRP A 64 -7.78 6.10 -5.39
C TRP A 64 -7.38 7.57 -5.21
N ASN A 65 -6.90 7.93 -4.01
CA ASN A 65 -6.50 9.30 -3.70
C ASN A 65 -5.31 9.78 -4.55
N THR A 66 -4.42 8.88 -4.95
CA THR A 66 -3.30 9.25 -5.82
C THR A 66 -3.76 9.38 -7.27
N ALA A 67 -4.69 8.53 -7.72
CA ALA A 67 -5.34 8.63 -9.02
C ALA A 67 -6.11 9.94 -9.19
N THR A 68 -6.86 10.36 -8.16
CA THR A 68 -7.63 11.61 -8.19
C THR A 68 -6.72 12.83 -8.33
N LYS A 69 -5.55 12.82 -7.67
CA LYS A 69 -4.56 13.89 -7.75
C LYS A 69 -3.86 13.98 -9.11
N ILE A 70 -3.60 12.84 -9.76
CA ILE A 70 -2.88 12.80 -11.05
C ILE A 70 -3.83 12.94 -12.25
N SER A 71 -5.13 12.65 -12.08
CA SER A 71 -6.14 12.74 -13.14
C SER A 71 -6.12 14.05 -13.96
N PRO A 72 -5.93 15.26 -13.37
CA PRO A 72 -5.93 16.51 -14.14
C PRO A 72 -4.71 16.66 -15.06
N SER A 73 -3.54 16.16 -14.64
CA SER A 73 -2.27 16.33 -15.37
C SER A 73 -1.93 15.14 -16.27
N LEU A 74 -2.70 14.05 -16.21
CA LEU A 74 -2.40 12.76 -16.85
C LEU A 74 -2.08 12.84 -18.35
N ASN A 75 -2.73 13.74 -19.09
CA ASN A 75 -2.53 13.90 -20.54
C ASN A 75 -1.40 14.88 -20.90
N GLN A 76 -0.93 15.65 -19.94
CA GLN A 76 0.13 16.65 -20.14
C GLN A 76 1.51 16.07 -19.81
N ILE A 77 1.56 14.97 -19.06
CA ILE A 77 2.79 14.33 -18.62
C ILE A 77 3.05 13.05 -19.40
N HIS A 78 4.33 12.79 -19.67
CA HIS A 78 4.77 11.56 -20.33
C HIS A 78 4.39 10.33 -19.49
N TYR A 79 4.02 9.23 -20.17
CA TYR A 79 3.55 7.98 -19.56
C TYR A 79 4.39 7.53 -18.35
N LEU A 80 5.71 7.35 -18.53
CA LEU A 80 6.60 6.90 -17.45
C LEU A 80 6.68 7.89 -16.28
N LYS A 81 6.53 9.19 -16.54
CA LYS A 81 6.50 10.22 -15.49
C LYS A 81 5.21 10.11 -14.66
N ALA A 82 4.07 9.87 -15.29
CA ALA A 82 2.80 9.59 -14.59
C ALA A 82 2.89 8.32 -13.73
N CYS A 83 3.46 7.25 -14.27
CA CYS A 83 3.64 5.98 -13.55
C CYS A 83 4.56 6.15 -12.32
N SER A 84 5.65 6.89 -12.48
CA SER A 84 6.58 7.21 -11.39
C SER A 84 5.92 8.08 -10.32
N GLN A 85 5.22 9.15 -10.70
CA GLN A 85 4.48 10.01 -9.76
C GLN A 85 3.40 9.23 -8.99
N PHE A 86 2.67 8.35 -9.66
CA PHE A 86 1.67 7.50 -9.02
C PHE A 86 2.33 6.54 -8.02
N SER A 87 3.34 5.80 -8.48
CA SER A 87 4.01 4.80 -7.64
C SER A 87 4.68 5.43 -6.42
N PHE A 88 5.38 6.55 -6.60
CA PHE A 88 6.00 7.29 -5.50
C PHE A 88 4.94 7.85 -4.53
N GLY A 89 3.85 8.41 -5.05
CA GLY A 89 2.77 8.98 -4.24
C GLY A 89 2.02 7.97 -3.37
N VAL A 90 1.93 6.71 -3.81
CA VAL A 90 1.37 5.61 -3.02
C VAL A 90 2.43 5.03 -2.07
N SER A 91 3.60 4.66 -2.59
CA SER A 91 4.64 3.96 -1.82
C SER A 91 5.18 4.79 -0.65
N SER A 92 5.38 6.10 -0.84
CA SER A 92 5.82 6.99 0.25
C SER A 92 4.83 7.00 1.42
N LYS A 93 3.53 7.04 1.14
CA LYS A 93 2.48 7.02 2.17
C LYS A 93 2.38 5.67 2.87
N ILE A 94 2.60 4.57 2.15
CA ILE A 94 2.67 3.23 2.74
C ILE A 94 3.82 3.15 3.74
N ILE A 95 5.01 3.61 3.34
CA ILE A 95 6.21 3.60 4.22
C ILE A 95 5.94 4.44 5.48
N ILE A 96 5.41 5.66 5.32
CA ILE A 96 5.09 6.53 6.46
C ILE A 96 4.04 5.89 7.37
N ALA A 97 2.99 5.28 6.80
CA ALA A 97 1.96 4.61 7.58
C ALA A 97 2.50 3.42 8.37
N LEU A 98 3.33 2.57 7.75
CA LEU A 98 3.95 1.42 8.42
C LEU A 98 4.88 1.86 9.56
N LEU A 99 5.68 2.91 9.33
CA LEU A 99 6.52 3.49 10.38
C LEU A 99 5.68 4.08 11.52
N ALA A 100 4.60 4.80 11.21
CA ALA A 100 3.71 5.35 12.22
C ALA A 100 3.04 4.25 13.06
N ILE A 101 2.54 3.19 12.40
CA ILE A 101 1.95 2.01 13.07
C ILE A 101 2.97 1.37 14.02
N TYR A 102 4.21 1.16 13.56
CA TYR A 102 5.28 0.60 14.38
C TYR A 102 5.57 1.47 15.61
N VAL A 103 5.76 2.79 15.41
CA VAL A 103 6.04 3.73 16.51
C VAL A 103 4.90 3.75 17.51
N ILE A 104 3.64 3.83 17.06
CA ILE A 104 2.46 3.77 17.94
C ILE A 104 2.41 2.42 18.67
N GLY A 105 2.69 1.32 17.98
CA GLY A 105 2.75 -0.02 18.56
C GLY A 105 3.77 -0.13 19.70
N LEU A 106 4.94 0.50 19.57
CA LEU A 106 5.94 0.58 20.64
C LEU A 106 5.43 1.34 21.88
N PHE A 107 4.67 2.43 21.68
CA PHE A 107 4.08 3.18 22.80
C PHE A 107 2.96 2.40 23.49
N VAL A 108 2.07 1.75 22.73
CA VAL A 108 0.89 1.04 23.25
C VAL A 108 1.25 -0.26 23.95
N ASN A 109 2.15 -1.06 23.37
CA ASN A 109 2.57 -2.33 23.96
C ASN A 109 3.56 -2.16 25.13
N GLY A 110 3.86 -0.90 25.48
CA GLY A 110 4.68 -0.52 26.62
C GLY A 110 6.17 -0.65 26.34
N ILE A 111 6.90 0.44 26.53
CA ILE A 111 8.37 0.42 26.59
C ILE A 111 8.86 -0.41 27.83
N SER A 112 7.96 -0.71 28.78
CA SER A 112 8.29 -1.35 30.07
C SER A 112 8.54 -2.87 30.01
N SER A 113 7.91 -3.62 29.09
CA SER A 113 8.26 -5.04 28.89
C SER A 113 9.51 -5.21 28.01
N VAL A 114 9.95 -4.12 27.38
CA VAL A 114 11.01 -4.10 26.37
C VAL A 114 12.40 -4.10 27.03
N PHE A 115 12.56 -3.65 28.27
CA PHE A 115 13.89 -3.61 28.92
C PHE A 115 14.50 -4.98 29.28
N ASN A 116 13.79 -6.10 29.16
CA ASN A 116 14.25 -7.44 29.59
C ASN A 116 14.44 -8.49 28.47
N SER A 117 14.30 -8.13 27.19
CA SER A 117 14.42 -9.03 26.02
C SER A 117 15.42 -8.45 25.00
N PRO A 118 16.05 -9.21 24.07
CA PRO A 118 17.01 -8.70 23.07
C PRO A 118 16.46 -7.61 22.12
N ILE A 119 16.29 -6.39 22.64
CA ILE A 119 15.71 -5.19 22.03
C ILE A 119 16.31 -4.85 20.66
N PRO A 120 17.66 -4.82 20.49
CA PRO A 120 18.24 -4.34 19.25
C PRO A 120 17.84 -5.22 18.07
N TYR A 121 17.74 -6.53 18.30
CA TYR A 121 17.38 -7.50 17.27
C TYR A 121 15.91 -7.41 16.89
N GLN A 122 15.01 -7.13 17.84
CA GLN A 122 13.57 -6.98 17.54
C GLN A 122 13.28 -5.68 16.79
N ILE A 123 13.92 -4.56 17.16
CA ILE A 123 13.80 -3.29 16.43
C ILE A 123 14.36 -3.45 15.02
N LEU A 124 15.57 -4.02 14.90
CA LEU A 124 16.22 -4.26 13.61
C LEU A 124 15.36 -5.15 12.70
N PHE A 125 14.81 -6.23 13.26
CA PHE A 125 13.95 -7.15 12.51
C PHE A 125 12.66 -6.46 12.05
N SER A 126 12.02 -5.67 12.92
CA SER A 126 10.79 -4.93 12.57
C SER A 126 11.04 -3.90 11.46
N LEU A 127 12.15 -3.16 11.52
CA LEU A 127 12.55 -2.24 10.47
C LEU A 127 12.86 -2.97 9.15
N LEU A 128 13.53 -4.12 9.22
CA LEU A 128 13.79 -4.96 8.05
C LEU A 128 12.47 -5.46 7.43
N MET A 129 11.49 -5.84 8.25
CA MET A 129 10.17 -6.26 7.79
C MET A 129 9.39 -5.11 7.14
N ILE A 130 9.42 -3.90 7.71
CA ILE A 130 8.83 -2.71 7.11
C ILE A 130 9.47 -2.43 5.74
N LEU A 131 10.80 -2.51 5.66
CA LEU A 131 11.53 -2.28 4.42
C LEU A 131 11.15 -3.32 3.35
N PHE A 132 11.14 -4.60 3.73
CA PHE A 132 10.78 -5.70 2.85
C PHE A 132 9.34 -5.59 2.33
N LEU A 133 8.37 -5.36 3.23
CA LEU A 133 6.97 -5.19 2.87
C LEU A 133 6.77 -3.96 1.97
N SER A 134 7.42 -2.85 2.31
CA SER A 134 7.38 -1.62 1.50
C SER A 134 7.97 -1.84 0.11
N PHE A 135 9.07 -2.60 0.02
CA PHE A 135 9.71 -2.91 -1.26
C PHE A 135 8.80 -3.75 -2.17
N ILE A 136 8.18 -4.82 -1.63
CA ILE A 136 7.20 -5.63 -2.38
C ILE A 136 6.04 -4.75 -2.86
N LEU A 137 5.45 -3.97 -1.96
CA LEU A 137 4.33 -3.09 -2.28
C LEU A 137 4.71 -2.04 -3.33
N MET A 138 5.94 -1.51 -3.28
CA MET A 138 6.44 -0.56 -4.27
C MET A 138 6.53 -1.19 -5.67
N ILE A 139 7.06 -2.42 -5.77
CA ILE A 139 7.13 -3.15 -7.06
C ILE A 139 5.73 -3.37 -7.62
N LEU A 140 4.82 -3.89 -6.79
CA LEU A 140 3.43 -4.18 -7.21
C LEU A 140 2.67 -2.91 -7.58
N THR A 141 2.90 -1.82 -6.86
CA THR A 141 2.33 -0.50 -7.15
C THR A 141 2.87 0.04 -8.46
N PHE A 142 4.16 -0.13 -8.74
CA PHE A 142 4.76 0.30 -9.99
C PHE A 142 4.21 -0.49 -11.19
N ILE A 143 4.12 -1.82 -11.10
CA ILE A 143 3.52 -2.65 -12.16
C ILE A 143 2.06 -2.24 -12.38
N SER A 144 1.32 -2.03 -11.30
CA SER A 144 -0.07 -1.58 -11.38
C SER A 144 -0.21 -0.20 -12.02
N SER A 145 0.71 0.73 -11.71
CA SER A 145 0.68 2.08 -12.28
C SER A 145 0.88 2.07 -13.79
N LEU A 146 1.74 1.18 -14.31
CA LEU A 146 1.91 0.97 -15.76
C LEU A 146 0.56 0.63 -16.42
N ILE A 147 -0.17 -0.35 -15.86
CA ILE A 147 -1.45 -0.79 -16.42
C ILE A 147 -2.50 0.32 -16.33
N ILE A 148 -2.64 0.96 -15.16
CA ILE A 148 -3.63 2.01 -14.90
C ILE A 148 -3.43 3.21 -15.84
N VAL A 149 -2.20 3.73 -15.92
CA VAL A 149 -1.90 4.95 -16.70
C VAL A 149 -2.10 4.66 -18.18
N LYS A 150 -1.65 3.50 -18.68
CA LYS A 150 -1.78 3.14 -20.09
C LYS A 150 -3.25 2.99 -20.49
N ALA A 151 -4.04 2.28 -19.68
CA ALA A 151 -5.48 2.11 -19.92
C ALA A 151 -6.23 3.45 -19.91
N SER A 152 -5.81 4.37 -19.03
CA SER A 152 -6.44 5.68 -18.88
C SER A 152 -6.13 6.62 -20.05
N GLN A 153 -4.88 6.68 -20.49
CA GLN A 153 -4.47 7.50 -21.65
C GLN A 153 -5.08 6.98 -22.96
N ASN A 154 -5.12 5.65 -23.19
CA ASN A 154 -5.77 5.06 -24.37
C ASN A 154 -7.28 5.33 -24.41
N SER A 155 -7.96 5.27 -23.26
CA SER A 155 -9.39 5.56 -23.18
C SER A 155 -9.71 7.03 -23.46
N GLN A 156 -8.75 7.93 -23.29
CA GLN A 156 -8.92 9.36 -23.55
C GLN A 156 -8.64 9.74 -25.01
N SER A 157 -7.63 9.15 -25.67
CA SER A 157 -7.40 9.42 -27.11
C SER A 157 -8.61 8.97 -27.96
N LEU A 158 -9.23 7.85 -27.60
CA LEU A 158 -10.41 7.31 -28.29
C LEU A 158 -11.69 8.17 -28.12
N ASN A 159 -11.74 9.02 -27.09
CA ASN A 159 -12.83 9.96 -26.85
C ASN A 159 -12.55 11.36 -27.44
N GLN A 160 -11.33 11.63 -27.91
CA GLN A 160 -11.00 12.87 -28.63
C GLN A 160 -11.22 12.73 -30.15
N THR A 161 -11.20 11.50 -30.67
CA THR A 161 -11.44 11.19 -32.08
C THR A 161 -12.90 10.86 -32.43
N LYS A 162 -13.81 10.94 -31.46
CA LYS A 162 -15.27 10.87 -31.64
C LYS A 162 -15.89 12.24 -31.39
#